data_AF-A0A926LNN4-F1
#
_entry.id   AF-A0A926LNN4-F1
#
_cell.length_a   1.000
_cell.length_b   1.000
_cell.length_c   1.000
_cell.angle_alpha   90.00
_cell.angle_beta   90.00
_cell.angle_gamma   90.00
#
_symmetry.space_group_name_H-M   'P 1'
#
loop_
_entity.id
_entity.type
_entity.pdbx_description
1 polymer ?
#
loop_
_entity_poly.entity_id
_entity_poly.type
_entity_poly.pdbx_seq_one_letter_code
_entity_poly.pdbx_strand_id
1 'polypeptide(L)'
;MIDFLNRNIFQPHPELLVFIAVAFGFLVGKVRYKAIALGSVTGCLIVGLFFGAQFEVEIDDTVKSLFFIMFLFALGYRVGPQFFRGLKKDGLPQVVNAVVVCVTGLLVCWLFAWMLGYGPGLSAGLLGGALTQSAVIGVAQDAIGALPGYSAAELKTEENLVPIGYAVTYPLGTILCAILLANVLPRLYGKDLAAESEALARELDAHEANPDLGEGYYEVVLRAYTVQRPDLVGRTIDDVEHQQKELGRRVYITAVRRDGSVLDHTQQTTLREGDVVAVSALRHDLVDFDARTHIGAETDDVELLGYRTESMHVVVSEKAQLGKSIAELRGEPFMVGVYVDKVYRSGSEFPYRLSTRLERGDTLILTGPKRLVDPAAREIGKPVPTSFATDMLWVGLGIFLGGCIGIPALTVSGVPISLSTSGGALIMGLVFGWIRGKYPTYGNVPPGAQWFMDTLGLCLFVAVVGINAGPSFTSGLSEAGWGLLLFGAVATLVPLIVGFLVGHHVQKIRFPVLMGVLAGGQTTTAAIGAINESSKSQIPTLGYTIPYAVGNVLLTIWGAVIVILQH
;
A
#
# COMPACT_ATOMS: atom_id res chain seq x y z
N MET A 1 22.76 -10.01 35.47
CA MET A 1 21.82 -10.55 34.45
C MET A 1 22.21 -10.08 33.05
N ILE A 2 22.42 -8.77 32.83
CA ILE A 2 22.86 -8.21 31.54
C ILE A 2 24.19 -8.81 31.07
N ASP A 3 25.22 -8.84 31.93
CA ASP A 3 26.53 -9.43 31.57
C ASP A 3 26.44 -10.92 31.22
N PHE A 4 25.54 -11.65 31.88
CA PHE A 4 25.29 -13.06 31.60
C PHE A 4 24.66 -13.23 30.21
N LEU A 5 23.63 -12.44 29.90
CA LEU A 5 22.99 -12.45 28.58
C LEU A 5 23.98 -12.03 27.49
N ASN A 6 24.77 -10.98 27.73
CA ASN A 6 25.71 -10.47 26.76
C ASN A 6 26.81 -11.51 26.45
N ARG A 7 27.47 -12.03 27.49
CA ARG A 7 28.60 -12.97 27.33
C ARG A 7 28.19 -14.35 26.81
N ASN A 8 27.04 -14.87 27.22
CA ASN A 8 26.65 -16.26 26.92
C ASN A 8 25.63 -16.38 25.79
N ILE A 9 24.94 -15.30 25.41
CA ILE A 9 23.88 -15.34 24.40
C ILE A 9 24.18 -14.37 23.27
N PHE A 10 24.26 -13.06 23.53
CA PHE A 10 24.26 -12.08 22.44
C PHE A 10 25.61 -11.91 21.74
N GLN A 11 26.74 -11.98 22.44
CA GLN A 11 28.06 -11.96 21.80
C GLN A 11 28.32 -13.23 20.95
N PRO A 12 28.01 -14.46 21.43
CA PRO A 12 28.17 -15.66 20.60
C PRO A 12 27.09 -15.83 19.51
N HIS A 13 25.88 -15.30 19.75
CA HIS A 13 24.70 -15.43 18.88
C HIS A 13 24.02 -14.07 18.63
N PRO A 14 24.69 -13.15 17.91
CA PRO A 14 24.20 -11.79 17.63
C PRO A 14 22.83 -11.77 16.94
N GLU A 15 22.50 -12.80 16.15
CA GLU A 15 21.20 -12.96 15.49
C GLU A 15 20.03 -12.97 16.49
N LEU A 16 20.23 -13.48 17.71
CA LEU A 16 19.18 -13.49 18.74
C LEU A 16 18.87 -12.09 19.24
N LEU A 17 19.88 -11.21 19.29
CA LEU A 17 19.69 -9.80 19.66
C LEU A 17 18.84 -9.07 18.60
N VAL A 18 19.03 -9.39 17.33
CA VAL A 18 18.23 -8.83 16.22
C VAL A 18 16.76 -9.26 16.35
N PHE A 19 16.48 -10.56 16.55
CA PHE A 19 15.10 -11.03 16.66
C PHE A 19 14.37 -10.50 17.89
N ILE A 20 15.06 -10.40 19.05
CA ILE A 20 14.44 -9.83 20.25
C ILE A 20 14.22 -8.32 20.09
N ALA A 21 15.12 -7.60 19.40
CA ALA A 21 14.93 -6.20 19.05
C ALA A 21 13.69 -5.98 18.16
N VAL A 22 13.48 -6.84 17.16
CA VAL A 22 12.25 -6.78 16.32
C VAL A 22 11.01 -7.11 17.13
N ALA A 23 11.03 -8.14 17.98
CA ALA A 23 9.87 -8.52 18.78
C ALA A 23 9.41 -7.39 19.71
N PHE A 24 10.33 -6.80 20.48
CA PHE A 24 10.05 -5.63 21.30
C PHE A 24 9.77 -4.39 20.46
N GLY A 25 10.42 -4.24 19.30
CA GLY A 25 10.18 -3.13 18.37
C GLY A 25 8.74 -3.10 17.85
N PHE A 26 8.19 -4.26 17.48
CA PHE A 26 6.78 -4.39 17.12
C PHE A 26 5.85 -4.13 18.31
N LEU A 27 6.24 -4.52 19.53
CA LEU A 27 5.47 -4.23 20.74
C LEU A 27 5.41 -2.72 21.03
N VAL A 28 6.56 -2.04 20.98
CA VAL A 28 6.68 -0.59 21.15
C VAL A 28 5.98 0.15 20.00
N GLY A 29 6.10 -0.35 18.77
CA GLY A 29 5.43 0.23 17.60
C GLY A 29 3.90 0.16 17.64
N LYS A 30 3.33 -0.74 18.45
CA LYS A 30 1.87 -0.82 18.71
C LYS A 30 1.39 0.25 19.69
N VAL A 31 2.28 0.97 20.38
CA VAL A 31 1.89 2.08 21.25
C VAL A 31 1.24 3.17 20.38
N ARG A 32 0.02 3.57 20.76
CA ARG A 32 -0.77 4.59 20.06
C ARG A 32 -1.16 5.69 21.03
N TYR A 33 -1.13 6.92 20.55
CA TYR A 33 -1.74 8.06 21.24
C TYR A 33 -2.77 8.69 20.29
N LYS A 34 -4.05 8.54 20.64
CA LYS A 34 -5.18 8.87 19.75
C LYS A 34 -5.04 8.15 18.39
N ALA A 35 -5.16 8.87 17.28
CA ALA A 35 -5.06 8.34 15.92
C ALA A 35 -3.62 8.01 15.47
N ILE A 36 -2.60 8.44 16.22
CA ILE A 36 -1.20 8.36 15.80
C ILE A 36 -0.54 7.15 16.46
N ALA A 37 -0.11 6.20 15.64
CA ALA A 37 0.73 5.07 16.06
C ALA A 37 2.21 5.41 15.86
N LEU A 38 3.08 4.90 16.73
CA LEU A 38 4.54 5.08 16.58
C LEU A 38 5.07 4.32 15.34
N GLY A 39 4.48 3.15 15.05
CA GLY A 39 4.85 2.31 13.90
C GLY A 39 5.93 1.29 14.25
N SER A 40 5.88 0.12 13.60
CA SER A 40 6.81 -0.99 13.86
C SER A 40 8.26 -0.64 13.53
N VAL A 41 8.51 0.09 12.44
CA VAL A 41 9.86 0.49 12.00
C VAL A 41 10.53 1.38 13.04
N THR A 42 9.84 2.42 13.51
CA THR A 42 10.31 3.33 14.55
C THR A 42 10.50 2.61 15.88
N GLY A 43 9.59 1.72 16.25
CA GLY A 43 9.73 0.88 17.43
C GLY A 43 10.98 0.00 17.37
N CYS A 44 11.23 -0.67 16.24
CA CYS A 44 12.43 -1.46 16.00
C CYS A 44 13.71 -0.62 16.07
N LEU A 45 13.69 0.62 15.57
CA LEU A 45 14.83 1.53 15.69
C LEU A 45 15.13 1.90 17.15
N ILE A 46 14.12 2.36 17.90
CA ILE A 46 14.29 2.80 19.28
C ILE A 46 14.76 1.65 20.17
N VAL A 47 14.16 0.47 20.00
CA VAL A 47 14.58 -0.74 20.72
C VAL A 47 15.98 -1.18 20.30
N GLY A 48 16.30 -1.09 19.00
CA GLY A 48 17.64 -1.37 18.47
C GLY A 48 18.69 -0.46 19.11
N LEU A 49 18.47 0.86 19.11
CA LEU A 49 19.35 1.86 19.75
C LEU A 49 19.55 1.56 21.23
N PHE A 50 18.47 1.24 21.95
CA PHE A 50 18.53 0.90 23.36
C PHE A 50 19.33 -0.38 23.62
N PHE A 51 19.08 -1.45 22.87
CA PHE A 51 19.82 -2.70 23.00
C PHE A 51 21.28 -2.56 22.57
N GLY A 52 21.56 -1.79 21.51
CA GLY A 52 22.91 -1.44 21.10
C GLY A 52 23.70 -0.73 22.21
N ALA A 53 23.09 0.28 22.82
CA ALA A 53 23.70 1.01 23.95
C ALA A 53 23.92 0.14 25.19
N GLN A 54 23.11 -0.91 25.38
CA GLN A 54 23.16 -1.74 26.58
C GLN A 54 24.06 -2.97 26.46
N PHE A 55 24.12 -3.57 25.27
CA PHE A 55 24.82 -4.83 25.02
C PHE A 55 26.09 -4.66 24.18
N GLU A 56 26.24 -3.56 23.43
CA GLU A 56 27.45 -3.23 22.65
C GLU A 56 27.91 -4.39 21.74
N VAL A 57 26.94 -5.10 21.15
CA VAL A 57 27.19 -6.18 20.19
C VAL A 57 27.17 -5.60 18.79
N GLU A 58 28.24 -5.86 18.03
CA GLU A 58 28.32 -5.47 16.62
C GLU A 58 27.72 -6.58 15.75
N ILE A 59 26.76 -6.21 14.90
CA ILE A 59 26.16 -7.10 13.91
C ILE A 59 26.81 -6.85 12.55
N ASP A 60 27.12 -7.93 11.84
CA ASP A 60 27.75 -7.89 10.52
C ASP A 60 26.93 -7.10 9.48
N ASP A 61 27.61 -6.24 8.72
CA ASP A 61 27.00 -5.37 7.71
C ASP A 61 26.37 -6.13 6.54
N THR A 62 26.76 -7.39 6.30
CA THR A 62 26.13 -8.24 5.29
C THR A 62 24.67 -8.50 5.66
N VAL A 63 24.37 -8.71 6.95
CA VAL A 63 23.00 -8.93 7.44
C VAL A 63 22.17 -7.67 7.20
N LYS A 64 22.71 -6.50 7.55
CA LYS A 64 22.13 -5.18 7.28
C LYS A 64 21.79 -5.04 5.78
N SER A 65 22.78 -5.27 4.92
CA SER A 65 22.68 -5.06 3.47
C SER A 65 21.69 -6.01 2.80
N LEU A 66 21.64 -7.29 3.21
CA LEU A 66 20.77 -8.30 2.63
C LEU A 66 19.29 -7.97 2.87
N PHE A 67 18.93 -7.56 4.10
CA PHE A 67 17.55 -7.17 4.40
C PHE A 67 17.20 -5.82 3.75
N PHE A 68 18.15 -4.89 3.66
CA PHE A 68 17.92 -3.59 3.06
C PHE A 68 17.66 -3.65 1.55
N ILE A 69 18.50 -4.38 0.80
CA ILE A 69 18.34 -4.52 -0.66
C ILE A 69 17.05 -5.26 -1.02
N MET A 70 16.67 -6.27 -0.22
CA MET A 70 15.41 -6.98 -0.36
C MET A 70 14.21 -6.06 -0.10
N PHE A 71 14.28 -5.22 0.94
CA PHE A 71 13.29 -4.20 1.23
C PHE A 71 13.14 -3.21 0.06
N LEU A 72 14.23 -2.62 -0.44
CA LEU A 72 14.15 -1.65 -1.53
C LEU A 72 13.60 -2.24 -2.83
N PHE A 73 13.97 -3.48 -3.15
CA PHE A 73 13.38 -4.18 -4.28
C PHE A 73 11.88 -4.38 -4.08
N ALA A 74 11.43 -4.84 -2.90
CA ALA A 74 10.02 -5.02 -2.62
C ALA A 74 9.22 -3.71 -2.63
N LEU A 75 9.80 -2.63 -2.08
CA LEU A 75 9.24 -1.29 -2.13
C LEU A 75 9.05 -0.85 -3.58
N GLY A 76 10.10 -0.95 -4.41
CA GLY A 76 10.05 -0.64 -5.84
C GLY A 76 9.03 -1.49 -6.58
N TYR A 77 9.05 -2.81 -6.36
CA TYR A 77 8.12 -3.76 -6.97
C TYR A 77 6.66 -3.43 -6.65
N ARG A 78 6.36 -3.04 -5.41
CA ARG A 78 5.02 -2.65 -4.99
C ARG A 78 4.56 -1.35 -5.63
N VAL A 79 5.41 -0.32 -5.69
CA VAL A 79 5.04 1.04 -6.13
C VAL A 79 5.26 1.29 -7.63
N GLY A 80 5.93 0.38 -8.33
CA GLY A 80 6.26 0.48 -9.75
C GLY A 80 5.06 0.78 -10.65
N PRO A 81 3.96 0.00 -10.63
CA PRO A 81 2.80 0.26 -11.46
C PRO A 81 2.24 1.69 -11.32
N GLN A 82 2.18 2.20 -10.09
CA GLN A 82 1.62 3.51 -9.74
C GLN A 82 2.58 4.63 -10.15
N PHE A 83 3.88 4.44 -9.93
CA PHE A 83 4.93 5.38 -10.34
C PHE A 83 4.86 5.63 -11.86
N PHE A 84 4.93 4.58 -12.68
CA PHE A 84 4.89 4.71 -14.14
C PHE A 84 3.53 5.19 -14.68
N ARG A 85 2.44 4.89 -13.96
CA ARG A 85 1.11 5.44 -14.28
C ARG A 85 1.04 6.94 -13.98
N GLY A 86 1.62 7.41 -12.88
CA GLY A 86 1.65 8.82 -12.50
C GLY A 86 2.26 9.71 -13.57
N LEU A 87 3.19 9.17 -14.36
CA LEU A 87 3.81 9.86 -15.50
C LEU A 87 2.85 10.09 -16.70
N LYS A 88 1.61 9.57 -16.65
CA LYS A 88 0.57 9.83 -17.67
C LYS A 88 -0.21 11.11 -17.36
N LYS A 89 -0.88 11.66 -18.39
CA LYS A 89 -1.52 12.99 -18.40
C LYS A 89 -2.41 13.28 -17.18
N ASP A 90 -3.21 12.32 -16.72
CA ASP A 90 -4.18 12.53 -15.63
C ASP A 90 -3.53 12.51 -14.22
N GLY A 91 -2.35 11.89 -14.08
CA GLY A 91 -1.59 11.84 -12.83
C GLY A 91 -0.58 12.98 -12.68
N LEU A 92 -0.27 13.68 -13.78
CA LEU A 92 0.82 14.64 -13.85
C LEU A 92 0.73 15.77 -12.81
N PRO A 93 -0.44 16.39 -12.52
CA PRO A 93 -0.52 17.40 -11.47
C PRO A 93 -0.10 16.87 -10.09
N GLN A 94 -0.50 15.63 -9.75
CA GLN A 94 -0.14 15.00 -8.48
C GLN A 94 1.37 14.70 -8.43
N VAL A 95 1.94 14.21 -9.53
CA VAL A 95 3.40 13.97 -9.64
C VAL A 95 4.19 15.26 -9.48
N VAL A 96 3.80 16.32 -10.18
CA VAL A 96 4.49 17.62 -10.08
C VAL A 96 4.43 18.17 -8.66
N ASN A 97 3.29 18.02 -7.97
CA ASN A 97 3.19 18.43 -6.57
C ASN A 97 4.12 17.61 -5.66
N ALA A 98 4.12 16.29 -5.82
CA ALA A 98 5.01 15.41 -5.07
C ALA A 98 6.49 15.78 -5.30
N VAL A 99 6.89 16.07 -6.54
CA VAL A 99 8.24 16.55 -6.86
C VAL A 99 8.54 17.87 -6.15
N VAL A 100 7.60 18.83 -6.15
CA VAL A 100 7.76 20.11 -5.42
C VAL A 100 7.98 19.87 -3.93
N VAL A 101 7.19 18.99 -3.29
CA VAL A 101 7.37 18.61 -1.88
C VAL A 101 8.75 17.99 -1.66
N CYS A 102 9.13 16.99 -2.47
CA CYS A 102 10.41 16.29 -2.33
C CYS A 102 11.63 17.22 -2.53
N VAL A 103 11.60 18.08 -3.55
CA VAL A 103 12.70 19.02 -3.85
C VAL A 103 12.78 20.09 -2.77
N THR A 104 11.64 20.64 -2.33
CA THR A 104 11.63 21.61 -1.23
C THR A 104 12.16 20.98 0.06
N GLY A 105 11.78 19.73 0.35
CA GLY A 105 12.29 18.97 1.48
C GLY A 105 13.80 18.81 1.45
N LEU A 106 14.37 18.39 0.31
CA LEU A 106 15.82 18.29 0.14
C LEU A 106 16.52 19.63 0.36
N LEU A 107 16.03 20.71 -0.28
CA LEU A 107 16.65 22.03 -0.18
C LEU A 107 16.61 22.58 1.25
N VAL A 108 15.50 22.40 1.97
CA VAL A 108 15.36 22.85 3.36
C VAL A 108 16.29 22.04 4.28
N CYS A 109 16.34 20.72 4.13
CA CYS A 109 17.22 19.87 4.93
C CYS A 109 18.70 20.20 4.66
N TRP A 110 19.08 20.37 3.39
CA TRP A 110 20.43 20.76 3.00
C TRP A 110 20.82 22.13 3.56
N LEU A 111 19.96 23.14 3.42
CA LEU A 111 20.19 24.48 3.96
C LEU A 111 20.39 24.45 5.49
N PHE A 112 19.56 23.69 6.21
CA PHE A 112 19.65 23.59 7.67
C PHE A 112 20.89 22.82 8.12
N ALA A 113 21.21 21.73 7.45
CA ALA A 113 22.45 21.01 7.69
C ALA A 113 23.68 21.92 7.48
N TRP A 114 23.71 22.70 6.39
CA TRP A 114 24.78 23.65 6.13
C TRP A 114 24.87 24.75 7.19
N MET A 115 23.74 25.35 7.61
CA MET A 115 23.74 26.40 8.64
C MET A 115 24.16 25.90 10.02
N LEU A 116 23.91 24.63 10.34
CA LEU A 116 24.24 24.02 11.63
C LEU A 116 25.61 23.33 11.64
N GLY A 117 26.27 23.25 10.48
CA GLY A 117 27.53 22.53 10.33
C GLY A 117 27.38 21.03 10.52
N TYR A 118 26.23 20.45 10.15
CA TYR A 118 26.01 19.01 10.24
C TYR A 118 26.76 18.27 9.14
N GLY A 119 27.45 17.20 9.54
CA GLY A 119 28.06 16.24 8.64
C GLY A 119 27.03 15.47 7.79
N PRO A 120 27.50 14.65 6.82
CA PRO A 120 26.64 13.87 5.93
C PRO A 120 25.68 12.94 6.68
N GLY A 121 26.10 12.37 7.81
CA GLY A 121 25.31 11.48 8.65
C GLY A 121 24.07 12.14 9.25
N LEU A 122 24.27 13.21 10.03
CA LEU A 122 23.16 13.97 10.64
C LEU A 122 22.26 14.61 9.57
N SER A 123 22.83 15.07 8.46
CA SER A 123 22.08 15.62 7.34
C SER A 123 21.10 14.61 6.74
N ALA A 124 21.58 13.39 6.47
CA ALA A 124 20.73 12.32 5.99
C ALA A 124 19.69 11.87 7.04
N GLY A 125 20.07 11.83 8.32
CA GLY A 125 19.16 11.55 9.41
C GLY A 125 18.01 12.57 9.50
N LEU A 126 18.33 13.87 9.39
CA LEU A 126 17.36 14.96 9.34
C LEU A 126 16.40 14.81 8.15
N LEU A 127 16.93 14.56 6.95
CA LEU A 127 16.14 14.37 5.74
C LEU A 127 15.18 13.17 5.89
N GLY A 128 15.71 12.01 6.28
CA GLY A 128 14.96 10.78 6.39
C GLY A 128 13.85 10.87 7.44
N GLY A 129 14.14 11.41 8.62
CA GLY A 129 13.14 11.51 9.67
C GLY A 129 12.14 12.64 9.43
N ALA A 130 12.58 13.85 9.06
CA ALA A 130 11.67 14.98 8.83
C ALA A 130 10.70 14.75 7.65
N LEU A 131 11.14 14.07 6.61
CA LEU A 131 10.32 13.67 5.46
C LEU A 131 9.72 12.27 5.59
N THR A 132 9.91 11.62 6.74
CA THR A 132 9.35 10.31 7.10
C THR A 132 9.67 9.18 6.11
N GLN A 133 10.86 9.22 5.51
CA GLN A 133 11.36 8.21 4.59
C GLN A 133 12.47 7.36 5.24
N SER A 134 12.13 6.16 5.70
CA SER A 134 13.08 5.24 6.36
C SER A 134 14.15 4.69 5.42
N ALA A 135 13.84 4.58 4.12
CA ALA A 135 14.78 4.11 3.11
C ALA A 135 16.03 5.00 2.98
N VAL A 136 15.93 6.27 3.40
CA VAL A 136 17.08 7.20 3.44
C VAL A 136 18.19 6.66 4.32
N ILE A 137 17.88 5.95 5.41
CA ILE A 137 18.90 5.46 6.36
C ILE A 137 19.94 4.60 5.63
N GLY A 138 19.49 3.59 4.88
CA GLY A 138 20.42 2.67 4.21
C GLY A 138 21.05 3.26 2.95
N VAL A 139 20.31 4.03 2.14
CA VAL A 139 20.89 4.65 0.94
C VAL A 139 21.94 5.69 1.31
N ALA A 140 21.72 6.46 2.39
CA ALA A 140 22.71 7.39 2.89
C ALA A 140 23.93 6.67 3.50
N GLN A 141 23.73 5.59 4.26
CA GLN A 141 24.85 4.79 4.79
C GLN A 141 25.72 4.20 3.67
N ASP A 142 25.10 3.63 2.62
CA ASP A 142 25.82 3.15 1.44
C ASP A 142 26.63 4.27 0.76
N ALA A 143 26.04 5.47 0.66
CA ALA A 143 26.70 6.63 0.07
C ALA A 143 27.85 7.16 0.94
N ILE A 144 27.67 7.19 2.27
CA ILE A 144 28.69 7.58 3.24
C ILE A 144 29.88 6.63 3.15
N GLY A 145 29.64 5.31 3.19
CA GLY A 145 30.71 4.31 3.10
C GLY A 145 31.54 4.36 1.81
N ALA A 146 31.07 5.08 0.78
CA ALA A 146 31.77 5.31 -0.48
C ALA A 146 32.44 6.69 -0.60
N LEU A 147 32.36 7.55 0.43
CA LEU A 147 32.94 8.90 0.39
C LEU A 147 34.48 8.84 0.35
N PRO A 148 35.12 9.56 -0.59
CA PRO A 148 36.57 9.66 -0.63
C PRO A 148 37.09 10.57 0.50
N GLY A 149 38.33 10.40 0.92
CA GLY A 149 38.99 11.34 1.84
C GLY A 149 38.64 11.18 3.33
N TYR A 150 37.73 10.27 3.68
CA TYR A 150 37.43 9.89 5.06
C TYR A 150 38.17 8.60 5.46
N SER A 151 38.62 8.51 6.70
CA SER A 151 39.11 7.26 7.29
C SER A 151 37.95 6.33 7.62
N ALA A 152 38.21 5.02 7.75
CA ALA A 152 37.18 4.04 8.10
C ALA A 152 36.45 4.34 9.42
N ALA A 153 37.14 4.97 10.38
CA ALA A 153 36.55 5.36 11.66
C ALA A 153 35.61 6.57 11.52
N GLU A 154 35.97 7.55 10.69
CA GLU A 154 35.11 8.70 10.42
C GLU A 154 33.87 8.28 9.63
N LEU A 155 34.03 7.41 8.62
CA LEU A 155 32.90 6.82 7.88
C LEU A 155 31.91 6.11 8.82
N LYS A 156 32.41 5.24 9.70
CA LYS A 156 31.57 4.53 10.68
C LYS A 156 30.89 5.48 11.66
N THR A 157 31.53 6.61 11.99
CA THR A 157 30.92 7.66 12.84
C THR A 157 29.74 8.31 12.12
N GLU A 158 29.94 8.77 10.89
CA GLU A 158 28.89 9.39 10.07
C GLU A 158 27.72 8.42 9.79
N GLU A 159 28.02 7.15 9.48
CA GLU A 159 26.99 6.12 9.27
C GLU A 159 26.11 5.90 10.52
N ASN A 160 26.71 5.98 11.72
CA ASN A 160 25.99 5.83 12.98
C ASN A 160 25.15 7.07 13.33
N LEU A 161 25.52 8.27 12.83
CA LEU A 161 24.74 9.48 13.04
C LEU A 161 23.42 9.49 12.24
N VAL A 162 23.36 8.80 11.09
CA VAL A 162 22.14 8.70 10.26
C VAL A 162 20.92 8.19 11.05
N PRO A 163 20.94 6.98 11.66
CA PRO A 163 19.80 6.48 12.42
C PRO A 163 19.50 7.31 13.68
N ILE A 164 20.50 7.94 14.28
CA ILE A 164 20.32 8.84 15.43
C ILE A 164 19.51 10.06 15.00
N GLY A 165 19.92 10.73 13.93
CA GLY A 165 19.22 11.89 13.37
C GLY A 165 17.79 11.56 12.96
N TYR A 166 17.61 10.39 12.34
CA TYR A 166 16.30 9.87 11.96
C TYR A 166 15.40 9.61 13.19
N ALA A 167 15.92 8.94 14.22
CA ALA A 167 15.14 8.58 15.42
C ALA A 167 14.56 9.82 16.13
N VAL A 168 15.30 10.93 16.12
CA VAL A 168 14.89 12.20 16.73
C VAL A 168 13.84 12.92 15.89
N THR A 169 14.02 12.96 14.56
CA THR A 169 13.18 13.79 13.68
C THR A 169 11.93 13.08 13.15
N TYR A 170 11.94 11.74 13.07
CA TYR A 170 10.82 10.96 12.54
C TYR A 170 9.49 11.11 13.32
N PRO A 171 9.48 11.02 14.67
CA PRO A 171 8.23 11.21 15.42
C PRO A 171 7.63 12.59 15.19
N LEU A 172 8.48 13.63 15.12
CA LEU A 172 8.05 14.98 14.78
C LEU A 172 7.48 15.05 13.37
N GLY A 173 8.18 14.49 12.38
CA GLY A 173 7.71 14.47 11.00
C GLY A 173 6.32 13.85 10.85
N THR A 174 6.10 12.73 11.54
CA THR A 174 4.84 12.01 11.54
C THR A 174 3.71 12.81 12.20
N ILE A 175 3.95 13.32 13.41
CA ILE A 175 2.94 14.04 14.20
C ILE A 175 2.58 15.37 13.57
N LEU A 176 3.59 16.16 13.18
CA LEU A 176 3.39 17.49 12.62
C LEU A 176 2.70 17.43 11.26
N CYS A 177 3.04 16.47 10.41
CA CYS A 177 2.34 16.29 9.13
C CYS A 177 0.86 15.95 9.34
N ALA A 178 0.56 15.00 10.24
CA ALA A 178 -0.82 14.62 10.55
C ALA A 178 -1.64 15.81 11.08
N ILE A 179 -1.10 16.57 12.05
CA ILE A 179 -1.77 17.74 12.62
C ILE A 179 -1.93 18.86 11.58
N LEU A 180 -0.90 19.12 10.77
CA LEU A 180 -0.93 20.17 9.77
C LEU A 180 -2.02 19.92 8.73
N LEU A 181 -2.03 18.71 8.13
CA LEU A 181 -2.92 18.38 7.01
C LEU A 181 -4.35 18.11 7.48
N ALA A 182 -4.55 17.40 8.61
CA ALA A 182 -5.89 17.04 9.08
C ALA A 182 -6.58 18.18 9.84
N ASN A 183 -5.83 19.12 10.45
CA ASN A 183 -6.43 20.10 11.36
C ASN A 183 -6.05 21.55 11.09
N VAL A 184 -4.77 21.86 10.91
CA VAL A 184 -4.32 23.27 10.84
C VAL A 184 -4.65 23.91 9.49
N LEU A 185 -4.27 23.29 8.37
CA LEU A 185 -4.54 23.83 7.02
C LEU A 185 -6.04 23.99 6.71
N PRO A 186 -6.91 23.01 7.01
CA PRO A 186 -8.36 23.17 6.83
C PRO A 186 -8.93 24.36 7.61
N ARG A 187 -8.54 24.53 8.88
CA ARG A 187 -8.97 25.66 9.70
C ARG A 187 -8.43 26.99 9.21
N LEU A 188 -7.17 27.04 8.81
CA LEU A 188 -6.52 28.24 8.29
C LEU A 188 -7.21 28.75 7.01
N TYR A 189 -7.66 27.84 6.15
CA TYR A 189 -8.36 28.16 4.89
C TYR A 189 -9.88 28.18 5.02
N GLY A 190 -10.43 28.04 6.24
CA GLY A 190 -11.88 28.06 6.48
C GLY A 190 -12.65 26.94 5.75
N LYS A 191 -11.98 25.82 5.45
CA LYS A 191 -12.56 24.69 4.73
C LYS A 191 -12.87 23.55 5.70
N ASP A 192 -14.11 23.06 5.62
CA ASP A 192 -14.50 21.84 6.31
C ASP A 192 -14.13 20.63 5.42
N LEU A 193 -13.16 19.85 5.87
CA LEU A 193 -12.69 18.64 5.17
C LEU A 193 -13.81 17.62 4.95
N ALA A 194 -14.73 17.47 5.90
CA ALA A 194 -15.83 16.52 5.79
C ALA A 194 -16.85 17.00 4.75
N ALA A 195 -17.27 18.27 4.83
CA ALA A 195 -18.21 18.83 3.86
C ALA A 195 -17.63 18.88 2.43
N GLU A 196 -16.36 19.24 2.27
CA GLU A 196 -15.68 19.26 0.97
C GLU A 196 -15.51 17.84 0.39
N SER A 197 -15.24 16.85 1.24
CA SER A 197 -15.13 15.46 0.81
C SER A 197 -16.48 14.87 0.44
N GLU A 198 -17.54 15.21 1.17
CA GLU A 198 -18.91 14.81 0.85
C GLU A 198 -19.38 15.47 -0.45
N ALA A 199 -19.12 16.77 -0.64
CA ALA A 199 -19.46 17.46 -1.87
C ALA A 199 -18.74 16.87 -3.08
N LEU A 200 -17.44 16.56 -2.94
CA LEU A 200 -16.68 15.91 -4.01
C LEU A 200 -17.13 14.46 -4.25
N ALA A 201 -17.49 13.72 -3.20
CA ALA A 201 -18.08 12.39 -3.33
C ALA A 201 -19.38 12.44 -4.13
N ARG A 202 -20.29 13.37 -3.79
CA ARG A 202 -21.53 13.59 -4.54
C ARG A 202 -21.28 14.00 -5.99
N GLU A 203 -20.26 14.83 -6.27
CA GLU A 203 -19.88 15.22 -7.64
C GLU A 203 -19.39 14.01 -8.46
N LEU A 204 -18.55 13.16 -7.84
CA LEU A 204 -18.05 11.94 -8.47
C LEU A 204 -19.15 10.89 -8.67
N ASP A 205 -20.10 10.80 -7.75
CA ASP A 205 -21.24 9.89 -7.82
C ASP A 205 -22.37 10.44 -8.74
N ALA A 206 -22.51 11.76 -8.87
CA ALA A 206 -23.52 12.42 -9.72
C ALA A 206 -23.22 12.31 -11.23
N HIS A 207 -22.02 11.86 -11.62
CA HIS A 207 -21.66 11.72 -13.02
C HIS A 207 -22.32 10.54 -13.73
N GLU A 208 -23.09 9.71 -13.04
CA GLU A 208 -23.88 8.66 -13.65
C GLU A 208 -25.34 8.75 -13.17
N ALA A 209 -26.24 9.17 -14.06
CA ALA A 209 -27.69 9.12 -13.89
C ALA A 209 -28.19 7.67 -13.97
N ASN A 210 -27.63 6.78 -13.14
CA ASN A 210 -28.10 5.42 -13.01
C ASN A 210 -28.76 5.28 -11.62
N PRO A 211 -30.09 5.06 -11.54
CA PRO A 211 -30.83 4.86 -10.29
C PRO A 211 -30.24 3.77 -9.37
N ASP A 212 -29.45 2.86 -9.93
CA ASP A 212 -28.80 1.74 -9.23
C ASP A 212 -27.48 2.11 -8.50
N LEU A 213 -27.02 3.37 -8.60
CA LEU A 213 -25.71 3.82 -8.06
C LEU A 213 -25.75 4.43 -6.66
N GLY A 214 -26.93 4.48 -6.02
CA GLY A 214 -27.04 4.94 -4.64
C GLY A 214 -26.17 4.12 -3.69
N GLU A 215 -25.63 4.74 -2.64
CA GLU A 215 -24.92 4.08 -1.54
C GLU A 215 -25.81 3.00 -0.89
N GLY A 216 -25.79 1.80 -1.46
CA GLY A 216 -26.46 0.61 -0.95
C GLY A 216 -25.41 -0.39 -0.54
N TYR A 217 -25.40 -0.75 0.74
CA TYR A 217 -24.79 -2.00 1.18
C TYR A 217 -25.58 -3.15 0.52
N TYR A 218 -25.07 -3.68 -0.60
CA TYR A 218 -25.72 -4.75 -1.35
C TYR A 218 -25.15 -6.10 -0.90
N GLU A 219 -25.82 -6.74 0.05
CA GLU A 219 -25.53 -8.12 0.45
C GLU A 219 -26.07 -9.07 -0.61
N VAL A 220 -25.20 -9.87 -1.23
CA VAL A 220 -25.62 -10.98 -2.08
C VAL A 220 -26.05 -12.12 -1.18
N VAL A 221 -27.24 -12.65 -1.40
CA VAL A 221 -27.78 -13.77 -0.63
C VAL A 221 -27.91 -14.98 -1.54
N LEU A 222 -27.49 -16.14 -1.03
CA LEU A 222 -27.91 -17.43 -1.57
C LEU A 222 -28.90 -18.06 -0.61
N ARG A 223 -30.06 -18.46 -1.12
CA ARG A 223 -31.12 -19.16 -0.39
C ARG A 223 -31.67 -20.30 -1.22
N ALA A 224 -32.11 -21.37 -0.56
CA ALA A 224 -32.67 -22.52 -1.24
C ALA A 224 -34.17 -22.57 -1.01
N TYR A 225 -34.92 -22.89 -2.05
CA TYR A 225 -36.37 -22.94 -2.01
C TYR A 225 -36.86 -24.23 -2.64
N THR A 226 -37.87 -24.85 -2.05
CA THR A 226 -38.56 -25.98 -2.69
C THR A 226 -39.58 -25.44 -3.68
N VAL A 227 -39.51 -25.91 -4.93
CA VAL A 227 -40.46 -25.56 -5.98
C VAL A 227 -41.82 -26.18 -5.67
N GLN A 228 -42.77 -25.35 -5.26
CA GLN A 228 -44.14 -25.74 -4.90
C GLN A 228 -45.19 -25.03 -5.77
N ARG A 229 -44.77 -24.02 -6.53
CA ARG A 229 -45.68 -23.18 -7.31
C ARG A 229 -45.92 -23.76 -8.71
N PRO A 230 -47.18 -24.05 -9.09
CA PRO A 230 -47.51 -24.57 -10.42
C PRO A 230 -47.03 -23.66 -11.56
N ASP A 231 -47.01 -22.34 -11.30
CA ASP A 231 -46.61 -21.29 -12.24
C ASP A 231 -45.13 -21.38 -12.67
N LEU A 232 -44.29 -22.08 -11.89
CA LEU A 232 -42.89 -22.35 -12.19
C LEU A 232 -42.64 -23.74 -12.76
N VAL A 233 -43.54 -24.69 -12.47
CA VAL A 233 -43.39 -26.08 -12.92
C VAL A 233 -43.52 -26.13 -14.44
N GLY A 234 -42.52 -26.73 -15.10
CA GLY A 234 -42.48 -26.80 -16.56
C GLY A 234 -41.77 -25.63 -17.24
N ARG A 235 -41.34 -24.60 -16.49
CA ARG A 235 -40.48 -23.53 -17.02
C ARG A 235 -39.02 -23.90 -16.94
N THR A 236 -38.22 -23.40 -17.88
CA THR A 236 -36.76 -23.53 -17.83
C THR A 236 -36.16 -22.50 -16.85
N ILE A 237 -34.93 -22.73 -16.42
CA ILE A 237 -34.19 -21.74 -15.61
C ILE A 237 -34.11 -20.40 -16.39
N ASP A 238 -33.82 -20.46 -17.69
CA ASP A 238 -33.71 -19.28 -18.56
C ASP A 238 -34.99 -18.44 -18.56
N ASP A 239 -36.16 -19.09 -18.67
CA ASP A 239 -37.45 -18.41 -18.66
C ASP A 239 -37.66 -17.61 -17.37
N VAL A 240 -37.23 -18.16 -16.23
CA VAL A 240 -37.41 -17.55 -14.91
C VAL A 240 -36.43 -16.39 -14.74
N GLU A 241 -35.17 -16.58 -15.08
CA GLU A 241 -34.13 -15.55 -14.99
C GLU A 241 -34.42 -14.38 -15.94
N HIS A 242 -34.84 -14.66 -17.17
CA HIS A 242 -35.19 -13.63 -18.16
C HIS A 242 -36.38 -12.79 -17.70
N GLN A 243 -37.42 -13.41 -17.14
CA GLN A 243 -38.57 -12.68 -16.61
C GLN A 243 -38.16 -11.76 -15.44
N GLN A 244 -37.32 -12.22 -14.52
CA GLN A 244 -36.87 -11.35 -13.42
C GLN A 244 -36.00 -10.20 -13.94
N LYS A 245 -35.18 -10.45 -14.95
CA LYS A 245 -34.39 -9.42 -15.62
C LYS A 245 -35.26 -8.37 -16.31
N GLU A 246 -36.35 -8.76 -16.98
CA GLU A 246 -37.32 -7.82 -17.58
C GLU A 246 -38.00 -6.94 -16.52
N LEU A 247 -38.15 -7.46 -15.30
CA LEU A 247 -38.66 -6.72 -14.14
C LEU A 247 -37.56 -5.90 -13.42
N GLY A 248 -36.35 -5.85 -13.97
CA GLY A 248 -35.22 -5.11 -13.41
C GLY A 248 -34.51 -5.79 -12.23
N ARG A 249 -34.85 -7.05 -11.92
CA ARG A 249 -34.33 -7.78 -10.76
C ARG A 249 -33.20 -8.73 -11.15
N ARG A 250 -32.17 -8.83 -10.31
CA ARG A 250 -31.04 -9.75 -10.50
C ARG A 250 -31.22 -11.00 -9.65
N VAL A 251 -32.09 -11.91 -10.11
CA VAL A 251 -32.39 -13.19 -9.45
C VAL A 251 -31.99 -14.33 -10.37
N TYR A 252 -31.11 -15.22 -9.88
CA TYR A 252 -30.52 -16.30 -10.66
C TYR A 252 -30.67 -17.65 -9.94
N ILE A 253 -31.00 -18.71 -10.67
CA ILE A 253 -31.07 -20.07 -10.13
C ILE A 253 -29.72 -20.74 -10.37
N THR A 254 -28.91 -20.87 -9.32
CA THR A 254 -27.52 -21.31 -9.47
C THR A 254 -27.36 -22.82 -9.52
N ALA A 255 -28.26 -23.56 -8.89
CA ALA A 255 -28.25 -25.03 -8.83
C ALA A 255 -29.65 -25.58 -8.55
N VAL A 256 -29.89 -26.83 -8.95
CA VAL A 256 -31.14 -27.56 -8.73
C VAL A 256 -30.81 -28.94 -8.18
N ARG A 257 -31.47 -29.35 -7.09
CA ARG A 257 -31.47 -30.73 -6.62
C ARG A 257 -32.79 -31.38 -6.97
N ARG A 258 -32.70 -32.58 -7.53
CA ARG A 258 -33.83 -33.46 -7.82
C ARG A 258 -33.49 -34.88 -7.39
N ASP A 259 -34.45 -35.53 -6.73
CA ASP A 259 -34.35 -36.92 -6.29
C ASP A 259 -33.05 -37.22 -5.51
N GLY A 260 -32.62 -36.29 -4.66
CA GLY A 260 -31.41 -36.40 -3.84
C GLY A 260 -30.10 -36.02 -4.54
N SER A 261 -30.09 -35.82 -5.85
CA SER A 261 -28.90 -35.47 -6.64
C SER A 261 -28.88 -34.00 -7.07
N VAL A 262 -27.74 -33.32 -6.97
CA VAL A 262 -27.55 -31.98 -7.55
C VAL A 262 -27.33 -32.16 -9.06
N LEU A 263 -28.20 -31.54 -9.85
CA LEU A 263 -28.15 -31.60 -11.31
C LEU A 263 -27.05 -30.68 -11.84
N ASP A 264 -26.48 -31.05 -12.99
CA ASP A 264 -25.67 -30.13 -13.77
C ASP A 264 -26.52 -28.91 -14.17
N HIS A 265 -26.06 -27.72 -13.81
CA HIS A 265 -26.80 -26.51 -14.13
C HIS A 265 -26.75 -26.26 -15.64
N THR A 266 -27.91 -26.20 -16.27
CA THR A 266 -28.09 -25.72 -17.64
C THR A 266 -29.27 -24.77 -17.69
N GLN A 267 -29.19 -23.74 -18.54
CA GLN A 267 -30.30 -22.79 -18.72
C GLN A 267 -31.59 -23.47 -19.22
N GLN A 268 -31.45 -24.62 -19.89
CA GLN A 268 -32.55 -25.44 -20.40
C GLN A 268 -33.15 -26.39 -19.36
N THR A 269 -32.60 -26.45 -18.15
CA THR A 269 -33.11 -27.33 -17.10
C THR A 269 -34.53 -26.90 -16.73
N THR A 270 -35.51 -27.77 -16.98
CA THR A 270 -36.91 -27.54 -16.61
C THR A 270 -37.15 -27.82 -15.13
N LEU A 271 -37.77 -26.88 -14.42
CA LEU A 271 -38.14 -27.00 -13.02
C LEU A 271 -39.35 -27.93 -12.84
N ARG A 272 -39.30 -28.78 -11.81
CA ARG A 272 -40.37 -29.71 -11.42
C ARG A 272 -40.82 -29.44 -10.00
N GLU A 273 -42.06 -29.82 -9.71
CA GLU A 273 -42.58 -29.81 -8.35
C GLU A 273 -41.71 -30.70 -7.45
N GLY A 274 -41.33 -30.18 -6.29
CA GLY A 274 -40.46 -30.87 -5.33
C GLY A 274 -38.96 -30.68 -5.55
N ASP A 275 -38.53 -30.03 -6.64
CA ASP A 275 -37.13 -29.63 -6.79
C ASP A 275 -36.71 -28.67 -5.68
N VAL A 276 -35.46 -28.75 -5.23
CA VAL A 276 -34.86 -27.71 -4.37
C VAL A 276 -33.94 -26.87 -5.24
N VAL A 277 -34.20 -25.56 -5.33
CA VAL A 277 -33.42 -24.64 -6.16
C VAL A 277 -32.63 -23.67 -5.29
N ALA A 278 -31.35 -23.50 -5.57
CA ALA A 278 -30.54 -22.44 -4.98
C ALA A 278 -30.69 -21.17 -5.80
N VAL A 279 -31.05 -20.08 -5.14
CA VAL A 279 -31.34 -18.78 -5.74
C VAL A 279 -30.32 -17.77 -5.23
N SER A 280 -29.54 -17.20 -6.14
CA SER A 280 -28.59 -16.11 -5.89
C SER A 280 -29.18 -14.80 -6.36
N ALA A 281 -29.21 -13.81 -5.47
CA ALA A 281 -29.73 -12.49 -5.79
C ALA A 281 -29.12 -11.42 -4.89
N LEU A 282 -29.29 -10.16 -5.29
CA LEU A 282 -29.14 -9.05 -4.35
C LEU A 282 -30.23 -9.18 -3.27
N ARG A 283 -29.90 -8.86 -2.02
CA ARG A 283 -30.87 -9.00 -0.91
C ARG A 283 -32.17 -8.24 -1.14
N HIS A 284 -32.12 -7.02 -1.70
CA HIS A 284 -33.33 -6.27 -2.01
C HIS A 284 -34.14 -6.94 -3.13
N ASP A 285 -33.48 -7.41 -4.20
CA ASP A 285 -34.13 -8.12 -5.31
C ASP A 285 -34.83 -9.39 -4.85
N LEU A 286 -34.21 -10.15 -3.94
CA LEU A 286 -34.82 -11.37 -3.40
C LEU A 286 -36.05 -11.06 -2.53
N VAL A 287 -36.00 -9.95 -1.78
CA VAL A 287 -37.13 -9.48 -0.96
C VAL A 287 -38.26 -8.98 -1.85
N ASP A 288 -37.96 -8.19 -2.89
CA ASP A 288 -38.94 -7.65 -3.83
C ASP A 288 -39.55 -8.74 -4.71
N PHE A 289 -38.78 -9.77 -5.05
CA PHE A 289 -39.27 -10.96 -5.73
C PHE A 289 -40.17 -11.82 -4.83
N ASP A 290 -40.00 -11.75 -3.51
CA ASP A 290 -40.68 -12.61 -2.53
C ASP A 290 -40.66 -14.09 -2.96
N ALA A 291 -39.44 -14.64 -2.98
CA ALA A 291 -39.20 -16.02 -3.43
C ALA A 291 -40.01 -17.07 -2.67
N ARG A 292 -40.42 -16.80 -1.41
CA ARG A 292 -41.25 -17.74 -0.64
C ARG A 292 -42.64 -17.91 -1.25
N THR A 293 -43.22 -16.80 -1.71
CA THR A 293 -44.55 -16.81 -2.34
C THR A 293 -44.49 -17.29 -3.78
N HIS A 294 -43.42 -16.96 -4.51
CA HIS A 294 -43.31 -17.23 -5.94
C HIS A 294 -42.61 -18.54 -6.29
N ILE A 295 -41.76 -19.10 -5.42
CA ILE A 295 -41.11 -20.42 -5.60
C ILE A 295 -41.71 -21.46 -4.67
N GLY A 296 -41.71 -21.18 -3.37
CA GLY A 296 -42.20 -22.06 -2.32
C GLY A 296 -41.38 -21.95 -1.04
N ALA A 297 -41.57 -22.90 -0.12
CA ALA A 297 -40.92 -22.86 1.20
C ALA A 297 -39.38 -22.79 1.10
N GLU A 298 -38.80 -21.88 1.87
CA GLU A 298 -37.34 -21.82 2.05
C GLU A 298 -36.86 -23.07 2.78
N THR A 299 -35.83 -23.71 2.23
CA THR A 299 -35.25 -24.94 2.75
C THR A 299 -33.78 -24.72 3.06
N ASP A 300 -33.31 -25.26 4.18
CA ASP A 300 -31.90 -25.26 4.54
C ASP A 300 -31.22 -26.51 3.95
N ASP A 301 -30.73 -26.40 2.71
CA ASP A 301 -30.03 -27.49 2.02
C ASP A 301 -28.52 -27.22 2.00
N VAL A 302 -27.81 -27.82 2.95
CA VAL A 302 -26.37 -27.58 3.20
C VAL A 302 -25.47 -27.86 2.00
N GLU A 303 -25.86 -28.75 1.08
CA GLU A 303 -25.02 -29.09 -0.09
C GLU A 303 -25.38 -28.24 -1.32
N LEU A 304 -26.64 -27.78 -1.47
CA LEU A 304 -27.03 -26.76 -2.44
C LEU A 304 -26.57 -25.35 -2.04
N LEU A 305 -26.61 -25.06 -0.75
CA LEU A 305 -26.12 -23.81 -0.13
C LEU A 305 -24.64 -23.88 0.23
N GLY A 306 -24.05 -25.07 0.21
CA GLY A 306 -22.63 -25.32 0.46
C GLY A 306 -21.82 -25.14 -0.81
N TYR A 307 -21.77 -23.92 -1.34
CA TYR A 307 -20.84 -23.63 -2.42
C TYR A 307 -19.42 -23.60 -1.85
N ARG A 308 -18.50 -24.36 -2.46
CA ARG A 308 -17.10 -23.95 -2.48
C ARG A 308 -17.08 -22.63 -3.24
N THR A 309 -17.20 -21.49 -2.56
CA THR A 309 -16.83 -20.20 -3.14
C THR A 309 -15.39 -20.34 -3.62
N GLU A 310 -15.21 -20.51 -4.92
CA GLU A 310 -13.89 -20.32 -5.50
C GLU A 310 -13.74 -18.80 -5.63
N SER A 311 -13.19 -18.19 -4.58
CA SER A 311 -12.77 -16.80 -4.64
C SER A 311 -11.63 -16.73 -5.64
N MET A 312 -11.93 -16.27 -6.86
CA MET A 312 -10.92 -16.18 -7.90
C MET A 312 -10.29 -14.80 -7.89
N HIS A 313 -8.97 -14.77 -7.76
CA HIS A 313 -8.19 -13.54 -7.89
C HIS A 313 -7.98 -13.25 -9.38
N VAL A 314 -8.54 -12.15 -9.86
CA VAL A 314 -8.44 -11.74 -11.26
C VAL A 314 -7.71 -10.42 -11.32
N VAL A 315 -6.53 -10.43 -11.94
CA VAL A 315 -5.80 -9.18 -12.19
C VAL A 315 -6.38 -8.52 -13.41
N VAL A 316 -6.93 -7.32 -13.24
CA VAL A 316 -7.50 -6.51 -14.33
C VAL A 316 -6.38 -6.16 -15.31
N SER A 317 -6.48 -6.75 -16.51
CA SER A 317 -5.49 -6.54 -17.58
C SER A 317 -6.13 -6.25 -18.93
N GLU A 318 -7.40 -6.65 -19.12
CA GLU A 318 -8.08 -6.48 -20.40
C GLU A 318 -8.39 -5.02 -20.68
N LYS A 319 -7.92 -4.54 -21.84
CA LYS A 319 -8.05 -3.12 -22.22
C LYS A 319 -9.50 -2.66 -22.24
N ALA A 320 -10.42 -3.54 -22.61
CA ALA A 320 -11.85 -3.25 -22.67
C ALA A 320 -12.45 -2.89 -21.30
N GLN A 321 -11.85 -3.37 -20.20
CA GLN A 321 -12.35 -3.11 -18.85
C GLN A 321 -11.59 -1.99 -18.13
N LEU A 322 -10.45 -1.54 -18.66
CA LEU A 322 -9.64 -0.51 -18.02
C LEU A 322 -10.35 0.85 -18.07
N GLY A 323 -10.47 1.48 -16.91
CA GLY A 323 -11.15 2.77 -16.75
C GLY A 323 -12.66 2.66 -16.57
N LYS A 324 -13.28 1.50 -16.78
CA LYS A 324 -14.70 1.29 -16.46
C LYS A 324 -14.95 1.38 -14.95
N SER A 325 -16.10 1.89 -14.55
CA SER A 325 -16.56 1.84 -13.17
C SER A 325 -16.91 0.40 -12.77
N ILE A 326 -16.92 0.11 -11.47
CA ILE A 326 -17.40 -1.18 -10.96
C ILE A 326 -18.86 -1.40 -11.37
N ALA A 327 -19.69 -0.36 -11.43
CA ALA A 327 -21.06 -0.46 -11.94
C ALA A 327 -21.11 -0.86 -13.42
N GLU A 328 -20.31 -0.21 -14.27
CA GLU A 328 -20.21 -0.56 -15.69
C GLU A 328 -19.77 -2.02 -15.85
N LEU A 329 -18.75 -2.45 -15.10
CA LEU A 329 -18.31 -3.85 -15.14
C LEU A 329 -19.43 -4.81 -14.70
N ARG A 330 -20.14 -4.51 -13.61
CA ARG A 330 -21.27 -5.32 -13.12
C ARG A 330 -22.45 -5.38 -14.09
N GLY A 331 -22.53 -4.47 -15.06
CA GLY A 331 -23.52 -4.48 -16.13
C GLY A 331 -23.16 -5.42 -17.28
N GLU A 332 -21.93 -5.92 -17.32
CA GLU A 332 -21.47 -6.80 -18.40
C GLU A 332 -22.16 -8.16 -18.38
N PRO A 333 -22.49 -8.76 -19.55
CA PRO A 333 -23.16 -10.05 -19.62
C PRO A 333 -22.43 -11.19 -18.91
N PHE A 334 -21.09 -11.17 -18.89
CA PHE A 334 -20.28 -12.17 -18.21
C PHE A 334 -20.25 -12.02 -16.69
N MET A 335 -20.77 -10.91 -16.14
CA MET A 335 -20.89 -10.69 -14.69
C MET A 335 -22.20 -11.20 -14.10
N VAL A 336 -23.06 -11.81 -14.93
CA VAL A 336 -24.29 -12.48 -14.46
C VAL A 336 -23.92 -13.62 -13.50
N GLY A 337 -24.39 -13.53 -12.25
CA GLY A 337 -24.07 -14.51 -11.19
C GLY A 337 -22.62 -14.47 -10.68
N VAL A 338 -21.85 -13.45 -11.05
CA VAL A 338 -20.47 -13.20 -10.59
C VAL A 338 -20.40 -11.86 -9.89
N TYR A 339 -19.82 -11.85 -8.70
CA TYR A 339 -19.78 -10.68 -7.85
C TYR A 339 -18.34 -10.26 -7.57
N VAL A 340 -18.08 -8.96 -7.55
CA VAL A 340 -16.82 -8.42 -7.05
C VAL A 340 -16.93 -8.34 -5.53
N ASP A 341 -16.21 -9.17 -4.80
CA ASP A 341 -16.17 -9.18 -3.33
C ASP A 341 -15.22 -8.10 -2.80
N LYS A 342 -13.97 -8.12 -3.31
CA LYS A 342 -12.92 -7.17 -2.92
C LYS A 342 -12.17 -6.65 -4.13
N VAL A 343 -11.63 -5.44 -3.98
CA VAL A 343 -10.65 -4.86 -4.90
C VAL A 343 -9.36 -4.70 -4.11
N TYR A 344 -8.26 -5.24 -4.62
CA TYR A 344 -6.93 -4.93 -4.11
C TYR A 344 -6.23 -4.02 -5.12
N ARG A 345 -5.75 -2.88 -4.64
CA ARG A 345 -4.95 -1.95 -5.43
C ARG A 345 -3.60 -1.79 -4.73
N SER A 346 -2.52 -2.01 -5.47
CA SER A 346 -1.16 -1.89 -4.91
C SER A 346 -0.88 -2.85 -3.74
N GLY A 347 -1.51 -4.04 -3.75
CA GLY A 347 -1.33 -5.05 -2.71
C GLY A 347 -2.09 -4.78 -1.39
N SER A 348 -2.82 -3.67 -1.29
CA SER A 348 -3.71 -3.37 -0.16
C SER A 348 -5.17 -3.49 -0.57
N GLU A 349 -6.03 -3.88 0.36
CA GLU A 349 -7.48 -3.87 0.15
C GLU A 349 -7.91 -2.42 -0.10
N PHE A 350 -8.49 -2.17 -1.27
CA PHE A 350 -8.97 -0.88 -1.71
C PHE A 350 -10.49 -0.83 -1.50
N PRO A 351 -10.99 0.02 -0.60
CA PRO A 351 -12.43 0.18 -0.44
C PRO A 351 -12.99 0.77 -1.74
N TYR A 352 -13.83 0.00 -2.42
CA TYR A 352 -14.40 0.40 -3.70
C TYR A 352 -15.86 0.82 -3.55
N ARG A 353 -16.26 1.77 -4.40
CA ARG A 353 -17.64 2.17 -4.67
C ARG A 353 -18.04 1.71 -6.06
N LEU A 354 -19.33 1.75 -6.38
CA LEU A 354 -19.80 1.47 -7.74
C LEU A 354 -19.18 2.41 -8.79
N SER A 355 -18.93 3.67 -8.43
CA SER A 355 -18.22 4.67 -9.23
C SER A 355 -16.70 4.45 -9.33
N THR A 356 -16.13 3.50 -8.57
CA THR A 356 -14.69 3.23 -8.60
C THR A 356 -14.26 2.72 -9.96
N ARG A 357 -13.33 3.42 -10.59
CA ARG A 357 -12.76 3.00 -11.87
C ARG A 357 -11.71 1.92 -11.69
N LEU A 358 -11.82 0.89 -12.52
CA LEU A 358 -10.89 -0.23 -12.60
C LEU A 358 -9.55 0.22 -13.17
N GLU A 359 -8.48 -0.12 -12.46
CA GLU A 359 -7.12 0.18 -12.86
C GLU A 359 -6.39 -1.08 -13.28
N ARG A 360 -5.45 -0.92 -14.22
CA ARG A 360 -4.59 -2.03 -14.63
C ARG A 360 -3.76 -2.47 -13.44
N GLY A 361 -3.78 -3.76 -13.15
CA GLY A 361 -3.08 -4.34 -11.99
C GLY A 361 -3.93 -4.40 -10.72
N ASP A 362 -5.14 -3.85 -10.71
CA ASP A 362 -6.12 -4.16 -9.66
C ASP A 362 -6.35 -5.66 -9.63
N THR A 363 -6.46 -6.23 -8.44
CA THR A 363 -6.88 -7.62 -8.26
C THR A 363 -8.30 -7.62 -7.73
N LEU A 364 -9.23 -8.07 -8.55
CA LEU A 364 -10.61 -8.32 -8.14
C LEU A 364 -10.69 -9.70 -7.52
N ILE A 365 -11.29 -9.80 -6.34
CA ILE A 365 -11.75 -11.09 -5.84
C ILE A 365 -13.15 -11.27 -6.38
N LEU A 366 -13.29 -12.22 -7.32
CA LEU A 366 -14.58 -12.60 -7.88
C LEU A 366 -15.14 -13.77 -7.10
N THR A 367 -16.41 -13.67 -6.73
CA THR A 367 -17.15 -14.69 -6.00
C THR A 367 -18.38 -15.09 -6.80
N GLY A 368 -18.60 -16.40 -6.93
CA GLY A 368 -19.75 -16.97 -7.65
C GLY A 368 -19.51 -18.45 -7.97
N PRO A 369 -20.44 -19.09 -8.70
CA PRO A 369 -20.23 -20.44 -9.22
C PRO A 369 -19.01 -20.50 -10.14
N LYS A 370 -18.12 -21.50 -9.96
CA LYS A 370 -16.89 -21.68 -10.77
C LYS A 370 -17.13 -21.53 -12.28
N ARG A 371 -18.19 -22.15 -12.79
CA ARG A 371 -18.58 -22.12 -14.22
C ARG A 371 -18.84 -20.71 -14.77
N LEU A 372 -19.21 -19.76 -13.90
CA LEU A 372 -19.46 -18.35 -14.26
C LEU A 372 -18.23 -17.47 -13.98
N VAL A 373 -17.53 -17.76 -12.89
CA VAL A 373 -16.32 -17.03 -12.50
C VAL A 373 -15.18 -17.24 -13.50
N ASP A 374 -14.98 -18.47 -14.00
CA ASP A 374 -13.90 -18.79 -14.95
C ASP A 374 -14.01 -17.99 -16.28
N PRO A 375 -15.17 -17.92 -16.96
CA PRO A 375 -15.36 -17.04 -18.11
C PRO A 375 -15.24 -15.55 -17.77
N ALA A 376 -15.88 -15.10 -16.69
CA ALA A 376 -15.84 -13.69 -16.28
C ALA A 376 -14.41 -13.22 -16.00
N ALA A 377 -13.61 -14.07 -15.36
CA ALA A 377 -12.21 -13.79 -15.07
C ALA A 377 -11.40 -13.54 -16.35
N ARG A 378 -11.65 -14.29 -17.43
CA ARG A 378 -10.96 -14.13 -18.72
C ARG A 378 -11.36 -12.85 -19.46
N GLU A 379 -12.61 -12.42 -19.32
CA GLU A 379 -13.11 -11.16 -19.91
C GLU A 379 -12.63 -9.91 -19.14
N ILE A 380 -12.37 -10.06 -17.85
CA ILE A 380 -11.84 -9.01 -16.97
C ILE A 380 -10.31 -8.87 -17.11
N GLY A 381 -9.62 -10.00 -17.18
CA GLY A 381 -8.19 -10.02 -17.10
C GLY A 381 -7.62 -11.41 -17.05
N LYS A 382 -6.54 -11.55 -16.28
CA LYS A 382 -5.89 -12.84 -16.10
C LYS A 382 -6.35 -13.44 -14.76
N PRO A 383 -7.00 -14.62 -14.76
CA PRO A 383 -7.16 -15.38 -13.54
C PRO A 383 -5.76 -15.72 -13.03
N VAL A 384 -5.44 -15.25 -11.83
CA VAL A 384 -4.22 -15.62 -11.14
C VAL A 384 -4.65 -16.76 -10.22
N PRO A 385 -4.24 -18.02 -10.48
CA PRO A 385 -4.39 -19.05 -9.47
C PRO A 385 -3.81 -18.49 -8.17
N THR A 386 -4.45 -18.73 -7.03
CA THR A 386 -3.92 -18.39 -5.71
C THR A 386 -2.65 -19.22 -5.46
N SER A 387 -1.57 -18.88 -6.15
CA SER A 387 -0.25 -19.36 -5.87
C SER A 387 0.31 -18.48 -4.77
N PHE A 388 0.37 -19.05 -3.58
CA PHE A 388 1.14 -18.48 -2.48
C PHE A 388 2.65 -18.57 -2.73
N ALA A 389 3.09 -19.22 -3.82
CA ALA A 389 4.49 -19.28 -4.17
C ALA A 389 4.96 -17.93 -4.72
N THR A 390 6.05 -17.46 -4.13
CA THR A 390 6.82 -16.32 -4.64
C THR A 390 7.72 -16.80 -5.77
N ASP A 391 7.72 -16.08 -6.88
CA ASP A 391 8.66 -16.29 -7.98
C ASP A 391 10.06 -15.78 -7.55
N MET A 392 10.80 -16.64 -6.85
CA MET A 392 12.11 -16.29 -6.30
C MET A 392 13.16 -16.08 -7.40
N LEU A 393 12.97 -16.66 -8.58
CA LEU A 393 13.80 -16.35 -9.75
C LEU A 393 13.61 -14.88 -10.14
N TRP A 394 12.37 -14.41 -10.21
CA TRP A 394 12.06 -13.01 -10.52
C TRP A 394 12.62 -12.04 -9.48
N VAL A 395 12.45 -12.36 -8.19
CA VAL A 395 12.98 -11.55 -7.08
C VAL A 395 14.51 -11.53 -7.10
N GLY A 396 15.14 -12.71 -7.12
CA GLY A 396 16.59 -12.84 -7.07
C GLY A 396 17.28 -12.21 -8.28
N LEU A 397 16.76 -12.44 -9.49
CA LEU A 397 17.28 -11.82 -10.70
C LEU A 397 17.08 -10.31 -10.69
N GLY A 398 15.93 -9.82 -10.22
CA GLY A 398 15.64 -8.39 -10.12
C GLY A 398 16.60 -7.66 -9.17
N ILE A 399 16.85 -8.24 -7.99
CA ILE A 399 17.82 -7.73 -7.01
C ILE A 399 19.24 -7.77 -7.59
N PHE A 400 19.65 -8.89 -8.19
CA PHE A 400 20.99 -9.05 -8.75
C PHE A 400 21.25 -8.05 -9.90
N LEU A 401 20.34 -7.96 -10.87
CA LEU A 401 20.43 -7.00 -11.96
C LEU A 401 20.39 -5.56 -11.45
N GLY A 402 19.58 -5.30 -10.42
CA GLY A 402 19.53 -3.99 -9.75
C GLY A 402 20.87 -3.63 -9.14
N GLY A 403 21.48 -4.55 -8.40
CA GLY A 403 22.83 -4.41 -7.87
C GLY A 403 23.85 -4.10 -8.97
N CYS A 404 23.85 -4.88 -10.06
CA CYS A 404 24.74 -4.66 -11.20
C CYS A 404 24.57 -3.29 -11.87
N ILE A 405 23.34 -2.77 -11.96
CA ILE A 405 23.03 -1.44 -12.50
C ILE A 405 23.43 -0.32 -11.52
N GLY A 406 23.34 -0.61 -10.22
CA GLY A 406 23.65 0.32 -9.15
C GLY A 406 25.15 0.51 -8.90
N ILE A 407 25.97 -0.54 -9.12
CA ILE A 407 27.42 -0.53 -8.87
C ILE A 407 28.18 0.56 -9.65
N PRO A 408 27.96 0.76 -10.97
CA PRO A 408 28.67 1.80 -11.72
C PRO A 408 28.54 3.17 -11.05
N ALA A 409 29.69 3.74 -10.67
CA ALA A 409 29.77 5.10 -10.16
C ALA A 409 30.10 6.07 -11.31
N LEU A 410 29.30 7.12 -11.46
CA LEU A 410 29.63 8.25 -12.31
C LEU A 410 30.43 9.25 -11.49
N THR A 411 31.69 9.51 -11.86
CA THR A 411 32.50 10.49 -11.15
C THR A 411 32.10 11.90 -11.57
N VAL A 412 31.48 12.67 -10.67
CA VAL A 412 31.15 14.08 -10.89
C VAL A 412 31.96 14.91 -9.90
N SER A 413 32.77 15.85 -10.40
CA SER A 413 33.64 16.72 -9.58
C SER A 413 34.57 15.97 -8.61
N GLY A 414 35.03 14.77 -8.98
CA GLY A 414 35.94 13.95 -8.15
C GLY A 414 35.24 13.03 -7.14
N VAL A 415 33.92 13.13 -6.99
CA VAL A 415 33.11 12.27 -6.11
C VAL A 415 32.46 11.15 -6.93
N PRO A 416 32.64 9.86 -6.56
CA PRO A 416 31.95 8.76 -7.23
C PRO A 416 30.46 8.78 -6.87
N ILE A 417 29.60 9.21 -7.81
CA ILE A 417 28.15 9.14 -7.67
C ILE A 417 27.69 7.76 -8.13
N SER A 418 27.51 6.86 -7.19
CA SER A 418 26.87 5.56 -7.40
C SER A 418 25.43 5.61 -6.90
N LEU A 419 24.55 4.88 -7.58
CA LEU A 419 23.20 4.59 -7.06
C LEU A 419 23.23 3.57 -5.92
N SER A 420 24.41 3.00 -5.64
CA SER A 420 24.66 1.83 -4.81
C SER A 420 23.88 0.59 -5.27
N THR A 421 24.23 -0.58 -4.73
CA THR A 421 23.49 -1.81 -5.01
C THR A 421 22.02 -1.69 -4.57
N SER A 422 21.76 -0.92 -3.52
CA SER A 422 20.44 -0.75 -2.92
C SER A 422 19.55 0.19 -3.74
N GLY A 423 20.05 1.34 -4.20
CA GLY A 423 19.29 2.21 -5.12
C GLY A 423 19.05 1.57 -6.49
N GLY A 424 20.01 0.78 -6.98
CA GLY A 424 19.81 -0.05 -8.19
C GLY A 424 18.71 -1.10 -8.01
N ALA A 425 18.62 -1.74 -6.84
CA ALA A 425 17.54 -2.69 -6.52
C ALA A 425 16.16 -2.02 -6.45
N LEU A 426 16.07 -0.77 -5.96
CA LEU A 426 14.83 0.01 -6.03
C LEU A 426 14.38 0.24 -7.47
N ILE A 427 15.29 0.69 -8.35
CA ILE A 427 14.99 0.93 -9.77
C ILE A 427 14.51 -0.35 -10.44
N MET A 428 15.23 -1.46 -10.24
CA MET A 428 14.82 -2.74 -10.82
C MET A 428 13.53 -3.29 -10.21
N GLY A 429 13.28 -3.02 -8.92
CA GLY A 429 11.98 -3.23 -8.29
C GLY A 429 10.87 -2.50 -9.05
N LEU A 430 11.01 -1.20 -9.30
CA LEU A 430 10.02 -0.40 -10.05
C LEU A 430 9.74 -0.99 -11.43
N VAL A 431 10.81 -1.35 -12.16
CA VAL A 431 10.70 -1.95 -13.50
C VAL A 431 10.00 -3.30 -13.44
N PHE A 432 10.41 -4.19 -12.52
CA PHE A 432 9.86 -5.54 -12.40
C PHE A 432 8.41 -5.51 -11.91
N GLY A 433 8.08 -4.59 -11.00
CA GLY A 433 6.72 -4.30 -10.57
C GLY A 433 5.85 -3.77 -11.70
N TRP A 434 6.37 -2.86 -12.52
CA TRP A 434 5.67 -2.36 -13.70
C TRP A 434 5.44 -3.46 -14.76
N ILE A 435 6.46 -4.28 -15.04
CA ILE A 435 6.34 -5.44 -15.94
C ILE A 435 5.28 -6.39 -15.42
N ARG A 436 5.27 -6.72 -14.12
CA ARG A 436 4.21 -7.52 -13.49
C ARG A 436 2.84 -6.89 -13.69
N GLY A 437 2.70 -5.59 -13.43
CA GLY A 437 1.44 -4.86 -13.63
C GLY A 437 0.96 -4.89 -15.09
N LYS A 438 1.89 -4.99 -16.05
CA LYS A 438 1.57 -5.13 -17.48
C LYS A 438 1.30 -6.59 -17.87
N TYR A 439 1.99 -7.56 -17.27
CA TYR A 439 1.94 -8.98 -17.56
C TYR A 439 1.76 -9.81 -16.27
N PRO A 440 0.51 -9.97 -15.77
CA PRO A 440 0.21 -10.61 -14.49
C PRO A 440 0.52 -12.12 -14.38
N THR A 441 1.14 -12.71 -15.39
CA THR A 441 1.48 -14.15 -15.45
C THR A 441 2.87 -14.50 -14.91
N TYR A 442 3.78 -13.54 -14.80
CA TYR A 442 5.18 -13.77 -14.36
C TYR A 442 5.52 -12.91 -13.16
N GLY A 443 6.52 -13.32 -12.36
CA GLY A 443 7.02 -12.51 -11.26
C GLY A 443 6.04 -12.35 -10.12
N ASN A 444 5.28 -13.40 -9.78
CA ASN A 444 4.32 -13.34 -8.69
C ASN A 444 5.03 -13.17 -7.34
N VAL A 445 4.73 -12.11 -6.61
CA VAL A 445 5.12 -11.93 -5.21
C VAL A 445 3.84 -11.69 -4.42
N PRO A 446 3.30 -12.70 -3.72
CA PRO A 446 2.05 -12.56 -2.97
C PRO A 446 2.13 -11.48 -1.88
N PRO A 447 0.99 -10.91 -1.43
CA PRO A 447 0.98 -9.84 -0.42
C PRO A 447 1.73 -10.20 0.87
N GLY A 448 1.66 -11.44 1.34
CA GLY A 448 2.40 -11.90 2.52
C GLY A 448 3.92 -11.88 2.33
N ALA A 449 4.40 -12.29 1.14
CA ALA A 449 5.82 -12.23 0.79
C ALA A 449 6.29 -10.78 0.60
N GLN A 450 5.47 -9.93 -0.03
CA GLN A 450 5.75 -8.51 -0.12
C GLN A 450 5.85 -7.88 1.27
N TRP A 451 4.92 -8.20 2.18
CA TRP A 451 4.97 -7.71 3.56
C TRP A 451 6.21 -8.18 4.31
N PHE A 452 6.61 -9.44 4.13
CA PHE A 452 7.85 -9.98 4.69
C PHE A 452 9.08 -9.23 4.16
N MET A 453 9.17 -9.04 2.84
CA MET A 453 10.32 -8.36 2.24
C MET A 453 10.36 -6.87 2.57
N ASP A 454 9.21 -6.19 2.50
CA ASP A 454 9.07 -4.75 2.72
C ASP A 454 9.09 -4.41 4.21
N THR A 455 8.06 -4.83 4.96
CA THR A 455 7.89 -4.43 6.37
C THR A 455 8.87 -5.13 7.29
N LEU A 456 8.97 -6.47 7.23
CA LEU A 456 9.89 -7.19 8.10
C LEU A 456 11.34 -6.96 7.69
N GLY A 457 11.65 -6.95 6.38
CA GLY A 457 12.98 -6.61 5.87
C GLY A 457 13.44 -5.22 6.34
N LEU A 458 12.60 -4.20 6.24
CA LEU A 458 12.89 -2.87 6.79
C LEU A 458 13.09 -2.90 8.32
N CYS A 459 12.24 -3.61 9.07
CA CYS A 459 12.36 -3.70 10.52
C CYS A 459 13.66 -4.40 10.96
N LEU A 460 14.07 -5.46 10.28
CA LEU A 460 15.33 -6.16 10.55
C LEU A 460 16.53 -5.27 10.22
N PHE A 461 16.52 -4.63 9.05
CA PHE A 461 17.54 -3.67 8.67
C PHE A 461 17.69 -2.54 9.71
N VAL A 462 16.58 -1.88 10.06
CA VAL A 462 16.58 -0.76 11.00
C VAL A 462 16.94 -1.21 12.42
N ALA A 463 16.57 -2.42 12.83
CA ALA A 463 16.99 -2.98 14.11
C ALA A 463 18.52 -3.19 14.16
N VAL A 464 19.11 -3.77 13.11
CA VAL A 464 20.56 -3.94 13.00
C VAL A 464 21.28 -2.60 13.03
N VAL A 465 20.82 -1.63 12.24
CA VAL A 465 21.36 -0.27 12.24
C VAL A 465 21.26 0.38 13.62
N GLY A 466 20.11 0.24 14.29
CA GLY A 466 19.90 0.74 15.64
C GLY A 466 20.86 0.11 16.64
N ILE A 467 21.04 -1.22 16.60
CA ILE A 467 21.97 -1.94 17.48
C ILE A 467 23.40 -1.43 17.26
N ASN A 468 23.86 -1.31 16.02
CA ASN A 468 25.21 -0.86 15.71
C ASN A 468 25.45 0.62 16.08
N ALA A 469 24.43 1.48 15.95
CA ALA A 469 24.52 2.91 16.30
C ALA A 469 24.26 3.20 17.79
N GLY A 470 23.66 2.26 18.53
CA GLY A 470 23.28 2.42 19.93
C GLY A 470 24.40 2.89 20.86
N PRO A 471 25.61 2.32 20.81
CA PRO A 471 26.73 2.78 21.65
C PRO A 471 27.06 4.27 21.47
N SER A 472 26.85 4.82 20.28
CA SER A 472 27.12 6.22 19.92
C SER A 472 25.89 7.14 20.08
N PHE A 473 24.77 6.65 20.61
CA PHE A 473 23.53 7.42 20.65
C PHE A 473 23.65 8.70 21.48
N THR A 474 24.25 8.60 22.67
CA THR A 474 24.34 9.74 23.60
C THR A 474 25.28 10.83 23.08
N SER A 475 26.43 10.44 22.53
CA SER A 475 27.37 11.37 21.89
C SER A 475 26.77 11.99 20.64
N GLY A 476 26.14 11.20 19.76
CA GLY A 476 25.50 11.70 18.54
C GLY A 476 24.32 12.62 18.82
N LEU A 477 23.55 12.40 19.89
CA LEU A 477 22.48 13.32 20.30
C LEU A 477 23.05 14.64 20.85
N SER A 478 24.16 14.58 21.59
CA SER A 478 24.86 15.77 22.07
C SER A 478 25.43 16.60 20.92
N GLU A 479 25.95 15.93 19.88
CA GLU A 479 26.47 16.56 18.66
C GLU A 479 25.35 17.20 17.83
N ALA A 480 24.23 16.50 17.65
CA ALA A 480 23.07 17.02 16.95
C ALA A 480 22.46 18.26 17.66
N GLY A 481 22.42 18.24 18.99
CA GLY A 481 21.87 19.31 19.82
C GLY A 481 20.38 19.56 19.60
N TRP A 482 19.85 20.61 20.25
CA TRP A 482 18.43 20.99 20.14
C TRP A 482 18.04 21.48 18.74
N GLY A 483 19.01 21.88 17.93
CA GLY A 483 18.79 22.29 16.54
C GLY A 483 18.05 21.22 15.74
N LEU A 484 18.43 19.95 15.90
CA LEU A 484 17.86 18.86 15.12
C LEU A 484 16.33 18.73 15.31
N LEU A 485 15.82 18.97 16.52
CA LEU A 485 14.38 18.96 16.79
C LEU A 485 13.65 20.15 16.13
N LEU A 486 14.18 21.36 16.30
CA LEU A 486 13.57 22.58 15.75
C LEU A 486 13.60 22.58 14.23
N PHE A 487 14.78 22.33 13.65
CA PHE A 487 14.96 22.31 12.20
C PHE A 487 14.34 21.08 11.55
N GLY A 488 14.25 19.95 12.26
CA GLY A 488 13.42 18.82 11.87
C GLY A 488 11.94 19.20 11.72
N ALA A 489 11.37 19.90 12.70
CA ALA A 489 9.99 20.38 12.61
C ALA A 489 9.77 21.34 11.43
N VAL A 490 10.70 22.26 11.19
CA VAL A 490 10.61 23.19 10.06
C VAL A 490 10.79 22.47 8.73
N ALA A 491 11.72 21.52 8.64
CA ALA A 491 11.96 20.68 7.47
C ALA A 491 10.75 19.79 7.14
N THR A 492 9.93 19.43 8.13
CA THR A 492 8.64 18.76 7.90
C THR A 492 7.59 19.73 7.36
N LEU A 493 7.44 20.92 7.96
CA LEU A 493 6.31 21.81 7.68
C LEU A 493 6.47 22.59 6.37
N VAL A 494 7.68 23.09 6.06
CA VAL A 494 7.92 23.95 4.90
C VAL A 494 7.57 23.26 3.57
N PRO A 495 8.01 22.02 3.30
CA PRO A 495 7.65 21.33 2.06
C PRO A 495 6.14 21.13 1.88
N LEU A 496 5.42 20.83 2.97
CA LEU A 496 3.96 20.69 2.96
C LEU A 496 3.27 22.02 2.67
N ILE A 497 3.73 23.11 3.27
CA ILE A 497 3.17 24.45 3.03
C ILE A 497 3.42 24.87 1.58
N VAL A 498 4.65 24.68 1.07
CA VAL A 498 4.97 25.00 -0.33
C VAL A 498 4.17 24.13 -1.29
N GLY A 499 4.11 22.83 -1.07
CA GLY A 499 3.29 21.90 -1.86
C GLY A 499 1.81 22.25 -1.83
N PHE A 500 1.31 22.68 -0.67
CA PHE A 500 -0.07 23.17 -0.52
C PHE A 500 -0.31 24.43 -1.34
N LEU A 501 0.56 25.44 -1.24
CA LEU A 501 0.42 26.70 -1.97
C LEU A 501 0.45 26.46 -3.48
N VAL A 502 1.38 25.64 -3.96
CA VAL A 502 1.46 25.27 -5.38
C VAL A 502 0.24 24.46 -5.82
N GLY A 503 -0.15 23.45 -5.03
CA GLY A 503 -1.29 22.58 -5.34
C GLY A 503 -2.62 23.31 -5.37
N HIS A 504 -2.81 24.23 -4.43
CA HIS A 504 -4.05 24.97 -4.28
C HIS A 504 -4.16 26.15 -5.25
N HIS A 505 -3.13 27.01 -5.33
CA HIS A 505 -3.18 28.25 -6.11
C HIS A 505 -2.77 28.08 -7.57
N VAL A 506 -1.79 27.21 -7.86
CA VAL A 506 -1.27 27.03 -9.23
C VAL A 506 -1.98 25.87 -9.92
N GLN A 507 -1.99 24.69 -9.30
CA GLN A 507 -2.52 23.47 -9.91
C GLN A 507 -4.04 23.30 -9.73
N LYS A 508 -4.64 24.07 -8.80
CA LYS A 508 -6.08 24.04 -8.49
C LYS A 508 -6.60 22.63 -8.18
N ILE A 509 -5.79 21.81 -7.51
CA ILE A 509 -6.20 20.47 -7.07
C ILE A 509 -7.30 20.62 -6.02
N ARG A 510 -8.36 19.80 -6.13
CA ARG A 510 -9.48 19.79 -5.18
C ARG A 510 -8.97 19.55 -3.76
N PHE A 511 -9.50 20.31 -2.80
CA PHE A 511 -8.91 20.41 -1.46
C PHE A 511 -8.76 19.07 -0.72
N PRO A 512 -9.77 18.16 -0.68
CA PRO A 512 -9.59 16.84 -0.06
C PRO A 512 -8.51 15.99 -0.72
N VAL A 513 -8.46 16.00 -2.06
CA VAL A 513 -7.46 15.27 -2.84
C VAL A 513 -6.07 15.85 -2.61
N LEU A 514 -5.94 17.18 -2.51
CA LEU A 514 -4.66 17.84 -2.23
C LEU A 514 -4.09 17.45 -0.87
N MET A 515 -4.90 17.33 0.18
CA MET A 515 -4.41 16.83 1.48
C MET A 515 -3.80 15.43 1.34
N GLY A 516 -4.45 14.55 0.57
CA GLY A 516 -3.91 13.23 0.25
C GLY A 516 -2.61 13.29 -0.57
N VAL A 517 -2.53 14.20 -1.56
CA VAL A 517 -1.33 14.42 -2.37
C VAL A 517 -0.14 14.82 -1.51
N LEU A 518 -0.34 15.72 -0.55
CA LEU A 518 0.73 16.18 0.35
C LEU A 518 1.18 15.07 1.31
N ALA A 519 0.22 14.32 1.88
CA ALA A 519 0.54 13.16 2.73
C ALA A 519 1.32 12.09 1.97
N GLY A 520 0.93 11.83 0.70
CA GLY A 520 1.64 10.90 -0.17
C GLY A 520 3.02 11.39 -0.55
N GLY A 521 3.17 12.66 -0.95
CA GLY A 521 4.47 13.25 -1.31
C GLY A 521 5.48 13.22 -0.17
N GLN A 522 5.01 13.34 1.08
CA GLN A 522 5.83 13.18 2.28
C GLN A 522 5.86 11.73 2.82
N THR A 523 5.36 10.75 2.07
CA THR A 523 5.41 9.31 2.40
C THR A 523 4.82 8.93 3.77
N THR A 524 3.86 9.69 4.31
CA THR A 524 3.34 9.46 5.68
C THR A 524 1.95 8.82 5.69
N THR A 525 1.91 7.55 6.10
CA THR A 525 0.67 6.77 6.27
C THR A 525 -0.17 7.27 7.46
N ALA A 526 0.48 7.81 8.50
CA ALA A 526 -0.21 8.36 9.66
C ALA A 526 -1.02 9.61 9.29
N ALA A 527 -0.48 10.49 8.45
CA ALA A 527 -1.19 11.70 8.05
C ALA A 527 -2.41 11.38 7.19
N ILE A 528 -2.32 10.45 6.23
CA ILE A 528 -3.51 10.05 5.45
C ILE A 528 -4.58 9.40 6.34
N GLY A 529 -4.18 8.62 7.36
CA GLY A 529 -5.11 8.10 8.37
C GLY A 529 -5.85 9.22 9.11
N ALA A 530 -5.11 10.23 9.61
CA ALA A 530 -5.68 11.38 10.30
C ALA A 530 -6.58 12.24 9.39
N ILE A 531 -6.20 12.42 8.12
CA ILE A 531 -7.00 13.14 7.12
C ILE A 531 -8.32 12.41 6.85
N ASN A 532 -8.28 11.08 6.70
CA ASN A 532 -9.48 10.27 6.46
C ASN A 532 -10.43 10.28 7.66
N GLU A 533 -9.88 10.24 8.88
CA GLU A 533 -10.67 10.38 10.11
C GLU A 533 -11.32 11.76 10.21
N SER A 534 -10.55 12.83 9.96
CA SER A 534 -11.07 14.20 10.01
C SER A 534 -12.07 14.51 8.89
N SER A 535 -11.91 13.90 7.71
CA SER A 535 -12.83 14.08 6.57
C SER A 535 -14.03 13.13 6.61
N LYS A 536 -14.03 12.13 7.51
CA LYS A 536 -15.02 11.05 7.56
C LYS A 536 -15.23 10.39 6.18
N SER A 537 -14.18 10.34 5.37
CA SER A 537 -14.25 9.94 3.96
C SER A 537 -12.94 9.33 3.50
N GLN A 538 -13.01 8.51 2.45
CA GLN A 538 -11.83 7.93 1.78
C GLN A 538 -11.43 8.72 0.53
N ILE A 539 -12.15 9.80 0.20
CA ILE A 539 -11.85 10.67 -0.95
C ILE A 539 -10.41 11.21 -0.93
N PRO A 540 -9.82 11.63 0.22
CA PRO A 540 -8.42 12.06 0.24
C PRO A 540 -7.43 10.99 -0.23
N THR A 541 -7.73 9.70 0.00
CA THR A 541 -6.89 8.57 -0.45
C THR A 541 -6.72 8.52 -1.97
N LEU A 542 -7.64 9.11 -2.75
CA LEU A 542 -7.51 9.22 -4.22
C LEU A 542 -6.28 10.01 -4.65
N GLY A 543 -5.86 10.99 -3.84
CA GLY A 543 -4.66 11.80 -4.09
C GLY A 543 -3.38 11.21 -3.52
N TYR A 544 -3.45 10.15 -2.72
CA TYR A 544 -2.31 9.64 -1.94
C TYR A 544 -1.39 8.72 -2.75
N THR A 545 -1.95 7.80 -3.54
CA THR A 545 -1.22 6.64 -4.07
C THR A 545 -0.10 6.99 -5.06
N ILE A 546 -0.34 7.92 -5.99
CA ILE A 546 0.66 8.35 -6.98
C ILE A 546 1.78 9.17 -6.32
N PRO A 547 1.49 10.24 -5.54
CA PRO A 547 2.49 10.96 -4.77
C PRO A 547 3.27 10.08 -3.80
N TYR A 548 2.63 9.10 -3.17
CA TYR A 548 3.30 8.12 -2.31
C TYR A 548 4.34 7.29 -3.07
N ALA A 549 4.03 6.83 -4.28
CA ALA A 549 5.00 6.13 -5.11
C ALA A 549 6.17 7.05 -5.51
N VAL A 550 5.88 8.29 -5.92
CA VAL A 550 6.89 9.27 -6.33
C VAL A 550 7.79 9.68 -5.16
N GLY A 551 7.20 9.99 -4.01
CA GLY A 551 7.90 10.33 -2.78
C GLY A 551 8.80 9.19 -2.32
N ASN A 552 8.31 7.94 -2.40
CA ASN A 552 9.13 6.78 -2.04
C ASN A 552 10.38 6.64 -2.89
N VAL A 553 10.30 6.97 -4.18
CA VAL A 553 11.45 6.90 -5.07
C VAL A 553 12.39 8.09 -4.88
N LEU A 554 11.86 9.31 -4.95
CA LEU A 554 12.67 10.52 -4.92
C LEU A 554 13.34 10.74 -3.56
N LEU A 555 12.60 10.61 -2.46
CA LEU A 555 13.18 10.82 -1.12
C LEU A 555 14.25 9.77 -0.79
N THR A 556 14.09 8.53 -1.28
CA THR A 556 15.11 7.50 -1.11
C THR A 556 16.40 7.88 -1.84
N ILE A 557 16.30 8.34 -3.10
CA ILE A 557 17.45 8.83 -3.87
C ILE A 557 18.08 10.06 -3.22
N TRP A 558 17.26 10.94 -2.62
CA TRP A 558 17.75 12.11 -1.88
C TRP A 558 18.63 11.77 -0.69
N GLY A 559 18.56 10.56 -0.13
CA GLY A 559 19.51 10.07 0.87
C GLY A 559 20.96 10.06 0.36
N ALA A 560 21.20 9.59 -0.86
CA ALA A 560 22.54 9.66 -1.47
C ALA A 560 22.90 11.09 -1.89
N VAL A 561 21.94 11.84 -2.43
CA VAL A 561 22.19 13.20 -2.91
C VAL A 561 22.57 14.14 -1.76
N ILE A 562 21.90 14.07 -0.61
CA ILE A 562 22.22 14.96 0.51
C ILE A 562 23.61 14.66 1.10
N VAL A 563 24.05 13.39 1.09
CA VAL A 563 25.41 12.99 1.48
C VAL A 563 26.44 13.63 0.55
N ILE A 564 26.21 13.57 -0.77
CA ILE A 564 27.10 14.18 -1.77
C ILE A 564 27.12 15.71 -1.65
N LEU A 565 26.00 16.35 -1.32
CA LEU A 565 25.93 17.81 -1.15
C LEU A 565 26.63 18.32 0.12
N GLN A 566 26.97 17.44 1.06
CA GLN A 566 27.67 17.76 2.32
C GLN A 566 29.15 17.32 2.31
N HIS A 567 29.58 16.65 1.25
CA HIS A 567 30.98 16.30 0.99
C HIS A 567 31.64 17.38 0.15
#